data_AF-A0A2Z4IHM2-F1
#
_entry.id   AF-A0A2Z4IHM2-F1
#
_cell.length_a   1.000
_cell.length_b   1.000
_cell.length_c   1.000
_cell.angle_alpha   90.00
_cell.angle_beta   90.00
_cell.angle_gamma   90.00
#
_symmetry.space_group_name_H-M   'P 1'
#
loop_
_entity.id
_entity.type
_entity.pdbx_description
1 polymer ?
#
loop_
_entity_poly.entity_id
_entity_poly.type
_entity_poly.pdbx_seq_one_letter_code
_entity_poly.pdbx_strand_id
1 'polypeptide(L)'
;MWNDFDDDDDQWDDGDEEDFRREQDRIRKHPLMQKANDILHLTEALVGVLDEGAKEMYGTYMLEDATVICGKFAGAEGVDDYILKMENAVFMKVHARHLNSMTYSVAMVDNHSEEHLQLLRDAINDFKSLFVDWVKGFDPSCKFDDGWGLF
;
A
#
# COMPACT_ATOMS: atom_id res chain seq x y z
N MET A 1 11.48 -13.66 -43.58
CA MET A 1 10.69 -12.48 -43.93
C MET A 1 9.73 -12.27 -42.78
N TRP A 2 10.10 -11.39 -41.86
CA TRP A 2 9.26 -10.97 -40.74
C TRP A 2 8.94 -9.49 -41.01
N ASN A 3 7.97 -9.27 -41.87
CA ASN A 3 7.25 -8.00 -42.00
C ASN A 3 5.78 -8.37 -41.87
N ASP A 4 4.99 -7.47 -41.28
CA ASP A 4 3.56 -7.60 -40.95
C ASP A 4 3.29 -8.04 -39.49
N PHE A 5 4.01 -7.45 -38.54
CA PHE A 5 3.32 -6.92 -37.36
C PHE A 5 3.06 -5.45 -37.68
N ASP A 6 1.86 -5.17 -38.16
CA ASP A 6 1.36 -3.81 -38.30
C ASP A 6 1.46 -3.12 -36.93
N ASP A 7 2.36 -2.15 -36.89
CA ASP A 7 2.78 -1.35 -35.75
C ASP A 7 1.86 -0.12 -35.66
N ASP A 8 0.54 -0.34 -35.55
CA ASP A 8 -0.45 0.69 -35.89
C ASP A 8 -1.68 0.80 -34.97
N ASP A 9 -1.62 0.43 -33.68
CA ASP A 9 -2.79 0.57 -32.77
C ASP A 9 -2.46 0.83 -31.28
N ASP A 10 -1.49 1.71 -30.96
CA ASP A 10 -1.33 2.24 -29.58
C ASP A 10 -0.69 3.66 -29.57
N GLN A 11 -1.27 4.59 -30.35
CA GLN A 11 -0.90 6.01 -30.22
C GLN A 11 -1.56 6.60 -28.96
N TRP A 12 -0.85 6.56 -27.83
CA TRP A 12 -1.16 7.40 -26.66
C TRP A 12 -1.20 8.87 -27.11
N ASP A 13 -2.37 9.49 -27.09
CA ASP A 13 -2.53 10.91 -27.42
C ASP A 13 -2.36 11.78 -26.16
N ASP A 14 -2.15 13.09 -26.36
CA ASP A 14 -2.02 14.09 -25.30
C ASP A 14 -3.21 14.05 -24.31
N GLY A 15 -4.40 13.66 -24.78
CA GLY A 15 -5.59 13.47 -23.95
C GLY A 15 -5.48 12.32 -22.95
N ASP A 16 -4.92 11.18 -23.37
CA ASP A 16 -4.74 10.00 -22.52
C ASP A 16 -3.68 10.27 -21.44
N GLU A 17 -2.65 11.03 -21.79
CA GLU A 17 -1.66 11.50 -20.81
C GLU A 17 -2.26 12.40 -19.74
N GLU A 18 -3.15 13.33 -20.10
CA GLU A 18 -3.82 14.21 -19.13
C GLU A 18 -4.68 13.43 -18.15
N ASP A 19 -5.49 12.49 -18.64
CA ASP A 19 -6.37 11.69 -17.79
C ASP A 19 -5.59 10.76 -16.88
N PHE A 20 -4.51 10.13 -17.37
CA PHE A 20 -3.59 9.37 -16.53
C PHE A 20 -2.97 10.22 -15.41
N ARG A 21 -2.54 11.45 -15.71
CA ARG A 21 -1.99 12.37 -14.70
C ARG A 21 -3.03 12.76 -13.66
N ARG A 22 -4.28 13.03 -14.06
CA ARG A 22 -5.38 13.35 -13.14
C ARG A 22 -5.66 12.20 -12.17
N GLU A 23 -5.65 10.98 -12.69
CA GLU A 23 -5.87 9.78 -11.90
C GLU A 23 -4.74 9.53 -10.89
N GLN A 24 -3.48 9.64 -11.32
CA GLN A 24 -2.34 9.59 -10.40
C GLN A 24 -2.42 10.65 -9.31
N ASP A 25 -2.84 11.87 -9.66
CA ASP A 25 -3.01 12.97 -8.72
C ASP A 25 -4.13 12.70 -7.71
N ARG A 26 -5.24 12.10 -8.14
CA ARG A 26 -6.34 11.67 -7.26
C ARG A 26 -5.84 10.67 -6.22
N ILE A 27 -5.15 9.62 -6.68
CA ILE A 27 -4.58 8.58 -5.81
C ILE A 27 -3.58 9.17 -4.82
N ARG A 28 -2.64 10.00 -5.29
CA ARG A 28 -1.61 10.62 -4.45
C ARG A 28 -2.18 11.57 -3.39
N LYS A 29 -3.23 12.32 -3.72
CA LYS A 29 -3.87 13.28 -2.82
C LYS A 29 -4.86 12.62 -1.85
N HIS A 30 -5.18 11.34 -2.04
CA HIS A 30 -6.11 10.64 -1.16
C HIS A 30 -5.54 10.54 0.28
N PRO A 31 -6.32 10.89 1.33
CA PRO A 31 -5.82 10.90 2.71
C PRO A 31 -5.22 9.57 3.17
N LEU A 32 -5.83 8.45 2.76
CA LEU A 32 -5.31 7.12 3.08
C LEU A 32 -3.95 6.85 2.42
N MET A 33 -3.75 7.32 1.18
CA MET A 33 -2.47 7.17 0.48
C MET A 33 -1.39 8.02 1.15
N GLN A 34 -1.71 9.25 1.53
CA GLN A 34 -0.78 10.11 2.26
C GLN A 34 -0.36 9.45 3.57
N LYS A 35 -1.31 8.88 4.32
CA LYS A 35 -1.00 8.17 5.55
C LYS A 35 -0.20 6.88 5.31
N ALA A 36 -0.45 6.17 4.22
CA ALA A 36 0.38 5.01 3.82
C ALA A 36 1.83 5.42 3.51
N ASN A 37 2.02 6.55 2.82
CA ASN A 37 3.35 7.10 2.56
C ASN A 37 4.04 7.57 3.86
N ASP A 38 3.30 8.15 4.81
CA ASP A 38 3.84 8.47 6.13
C ASP A 38 4.38 7.21 6.82
N ILE A 39 3.64 6.10 6.79
CA ILE A 39 4.08 4.80 7.33
C ILE A 39 5.36 4.33 6.63
N LEU A 40 5.43 4.43 5.30
CA LEU A 40 6.62 4.05 4.54
C LEU A 40 7.84 4.87 4.95
N HIS A 41 7.74 6.19 4.95
CA HIS A 41 8.86 7.07 5.33
C HIS A 41 9.29 6.87 6.79
N LEU A 42 8.34 6.69 7.72
CA LEU A 42 8.66 6.38 9.12
C LEU A 42 9.37 5.03 9.24
N THR A 43 8.98 4.05 8.43
CA THR A 43 9.61 2.73 8.40
C THR A 43 11.03 2.80 7.84
N GLU A 44 11.25 3.55 6.75
CA GLU A 44 12.59 3.82 6.20
C GLU A 44 13.51 4.50 7.21
N ALA A 45 13.00 5.53 7.89
CA ALA A 45 13.75 6.23 8.93
C ALA A 45 14.11 5.30 10.09
N LEU A 46 13.14 4.50 10.57
CA LEU A 46 13.35 3.51 11.63
C LEU A 46 14.42 2.49 11.22
N VAL A 47 14.26 1.83 10.07
CA VAL A 47 15.23 0.82 9.57
C VAL A 47 16.63 1.42 9.35
N GLY A 48 16.70 2.72 9.03
CA GLY A 48 17.94 3.46 8.91
C GLY A 48 18.72 3.63 10.23
N VAL A 49 18.02 3.62 11.38
CA VAL A 49 18.62 3.82 12.71
C VAL A 49 18.74 2.55 13.55
N LEU A 50 18.15 1.43 13.11
CA LEU A 50 18.28 0.13 13.77
C LEU A 50 19.74 -0.31 13.83
N ASP A 51 20.07 -1.08 14.87
CA ASP A 51 21.33 -1.82 14.90
C ASP A 51 21.40 -2.86 13.76
N GLU A 52 22.62 -3.27 13.38
CA GLU A 52 22.82 -4.12 12.20
C GLU A 52 22.12 -5.48 12.34
N GLY A 53 22.06 -6.06 13.55
CA GLY A 53 21.43 -7.35 13.79
C GLY A 53 19.90 -7.31 13.68
N ALA A 54 19.27 -6.29 14.27
CA ALA A 54 17.84 -6.06 14.14
C ALA A 54 17.48 -5.66 12.70
N LYS A 55 18.33 -4.87 12.04
CA LYS A 55 18.14 -4.49 10.64
C LYS A 55 18.19 -5.69 9.70
N GLU A 56 19.16 -6.60 9.86
CA GLU A 56 19.23 -7.83 9.06
C GLU A 56 18.02 -8.74 9.32
N MET A 57 17.56 -8.82 10.58
CA MET A 57 16.46 -9.69 10.97
C MET A 57 15.08 -9.17 10.56
N TYR A 58 14.84 -7.86 10.68
CA TYR A 58 13.50 -7.26 10.55
C TYR A 58 13.39 -6.23 9.42
N GLY A 59 14.47 -5.54 9.07
CA GLY A 59 14.43 -4.35 8.22
C GLY A 59 13.79 -4.59 6.85
N THR A 60 14.14 -5.68 6.17
CA THR A 60 13.56 -6.05 4.87
C THR A 60 12.06 -6.28 4.96
N TYR A 61 11.59 -7.01 5.97
CA TYR A 61 10.17 -7.33 6.15
C TYR A 61 9.35 -6.08 6.51
N MET A 62 9.91 -5.19 7.33
CA MET A 62 9.24 -3.93 7.66
C MET A 62 9.04 -3.05 6.43
N LEU A 63 10.07 -2.91 5.59
CA LEU A 63 10.00 -2.14 4.35
C LEU A 63 9.06 -2.78 3.32
N GLU A 64 9.05 -4.11 3.24
CA GLU A 64 8.12 -4.86 2.40
C GLU A 64 6.68 -4.56 2.79
N ASP A 65 6.33 -4.70 4.07
CA ASP A 65 4.97 -4.42 4.55
C ASP A 65 4.53 -3.00 4.22
N ALA A 66 5.38 -2.02 4.52
CA ALA A 66 5.05 -0.62 4.27
C ALA A 66 4.86 -0.32 2.77
N THR A 67 5.71 -0.91 1.91
CA THR A 67 5.62 -0.74 0.46
C THR A 67 4.36 -1.40 -0.11
N VAL A 68 4.02 -2.60 0.37
CA VAL A 68 2.82 -3.33 -0.08
C VAL A 68 1.55 -2.57 0.26
N ILE A 69 1.47 -1.91 1.42
CA ILE A 69 0.31 -1.07 1.78
C ILE A 69 0.07 0.01 0.71
N CYS A 70 1.12 0.73 0.30
CA CYS A 70 1.01 1.75 -0.76
C CYS A 70 0.61 1.14 -2.11
N GLY A 71 1.28 0.07 -2.53
CA GLY A 71 1.03 -0.56 -3.82
C GLY A 71 -0.40 -1.12 -3.95
N LYS A 72 -0.92 -1.73 -2.88
CA LYS A 72 -2.27 -2.31 -2.87
C LYS A 72 -3.35 -1.24 -2.82
N PHE A 73 -3.11 -0.09 -2.17
CA PHE A 73 -4.03 1.04 -2.27
C PHE A 73 -4.13 1.55 -3.72
N ALA A 74 -2.99 1.78 -4.38
CA ALA A 74 -2.99 2.22 -5.77
C ALA A 74 -3.67 1.21 -6.71
N GLY A 75 -3.43 -0.08 -6.50
CA GLY A 75 -4.08 -1.15 -7.25
C GLY A 75 -5.60 -1.20 -7.04
N ALA A 76 -6.08 -0.95 -5.82
CA ALA A 76 -7.50 -0.89 -5.53
C ALA A 76 -8.18 0.35 -6.13
N GLU A 77 -7.52 1.52 -6.12
CA GLU A 77 -8.10 2.74 -6.71
C GLU A 77 -8.17 2.71 -8.25
N GLY A 78 -7.32 1.92 -8.89
CA GLY A 78 -7.29 1.75 -10.34
C GLY A 78 -8.30 0.75 -10.91
N VAL A 79 -9.15 0.15 -10.08
CA VAL A 79 -10.18 -0.82 -10.51
C VAL A 79 -11.54 -0.51 -9.89
N ASP A 80 -12.61 -0.83 -10.61
CA ASP A 80 -13.98 -0.71 -10.09
C ASP A 80 -14.52 -1.99 -9.48
N ASP A 81 -13.92 -3.14 -9.80
CA ASP A 81 -14.37 -4.43 -9.32
C ASP A 81 -14.26 -4.54 -7.79
N TYR A 82 -15.39 -4.83 -7.16
CA TYR A 82 -15.54 -4.92 -5.72
C TYR A 82 -14.69 -6.04 -5.12
N ILE A 83 -14.61 -7.21 -5.77
CA ILE A 83 -13.84 -8.33 -5.24
C ILE A 83 -12.35 -7.97 -5.22
N LEU A 84 -11.81 -7.47 -6.34
CA LEU A 84 -10.42 -7.02 -6.43
C LEU A 84 -10.11 -5.89 -5.44
N LYS A 85 -11.03 -4.94 -5.25
CA LYS A 85 -10.89 -3.89 -4.22
C LYS A 85 -10.80 -4.48 -2.81
N MET A 86 -11.69 -5.41 -2.48
CA MET A 86 -11.71 -6.08 -1.18
C MET A 86 -10.46 -6.93 -0.93
N GLU A 87 -9.96 -7.62 -1.95
CA GLU A 87 -8.70 -8.38 -1.86
C GLU A 87 -7.50 -7.48 -1.57
N ASN A 88 -7.34 -6.40 -2.33
CA ASN A 88 -6.29 -5.42 -2.08
C ASN A 88 -6.39 -4.82 -0.68
N ALA A 89 -7.61 -4.50 -0.23
CA ALA A 89 -7.86 -4.02 1.13
C ALA A 89 -7.47 -5.06 2.20
N VAL A 90 -7.71 -6.36 1.96
CA VAL A 90 -7.25 -7.44 2.85
C VAL A 90 -5.73 -7.48 2.93
N PHE A 91 -5.01 -7.41 1.79
CA PHE A 91 -3.54 -7.34 1.81
C PHE A 91 -3.04 -6.14 2.63
N MET A 92 -3.56 -4.94 2.37
CA MET A 92 -3.20 -3.74 3.16
C MET A 92 -3.39 -3.95 4.66
N LYS A 93 -4.53 -4.53 5.07
CA LYS A 93 -4.82 -4.82 6.48
C LYS A 93 -3.85 -5.84 7.08
N VAL A 94 -3.50 -6.90 6.34
CA VAL A 94 -2.57 -7.94 6.81
C VAL A 94 -1.19 -7.34 7.01
N HIS A 95 -0.66 -6.62 6.03
CA HIS A 95 0.66 -5.99 6.12
C HIS A 95 0.72 -4.90 7.20
N ALA A 96 -0.31 -4.06 7.34
CA ALA A 96 -0.38 -3.08 8.43
C ALA A 96 -0.36 -3.74 9.83
N ARG A 97 -1.04 -4.88 9.98
CA ARG A 97 -1.03 -5.65 11.25
C ARG A 97 0.32 -6.33 11.50
N HIS A 98 0.94 -6.86 10.46
CA HIS A 98 2.25 -7.49 10.54
C HIS A 98 3.32 -6.47 10.92
N LEU A 99 3.36 -5.32 10.23
CA LEU A 99 4.25 -4.20 10.54
C LEU A 99 4.08 -3.72 11.97
N ASN A 100 2.84 -3.50 12.41
CA ASN A 100 2.55 -3.12 13.79
C ASN A 100 3.07 -4.16 14.80
N SER A 101 2.88 -5.46 14.52
CA SER A 101 3.39 -6.54 15.38
C SER A 101 4.92 -6.54 15.44
N MET A 102 5.59 -6.36 14.30
CA MET A 102 7.05 -6.27 14.22
C MET A 102 7.61 -5.11 15.05
N THR A 103 6.90 -3.97 15.15
CA THR A 103 7.38 -2.87 16.01
C THR A 103 7.56 -3.30 17.48
N TYR A 104 6.80 -4.27 17.97
CA TYR A 104 6.98 -4.80 19.33
C TYR A 104 8.10 -5.84 19.38
N SER A 105 8.26 -6.65 18.33
CA SER A 105 9.38 -7.59 18.24
C SER A 105 10.73 -6.87 18.21
N VAL A 106 10.84 -5.77 17.44
CA VAL A 106 12.04 -4.94 17.38
C VAL A 106 12.34 -4.30 18.73
N ALA A 107 11.34 -3.77 19.44
CA ALA A 107 11.52 -3.19 20.78
C ALA A 107 12.11 -4.17 21.81
N MET A 108 11.95 -5.49 21.62
CA MET A 108 12.51 -6.50 22.51
C MET A 108 14.00 -6.76 22.27
N VAL A 109 14.51 -6.44 21.07
CA VAL A 109 15.91 -6.69 20.69
C VAL A 109 16.74 -5.42 20.60
N ASP A 110 16.13 -4.29 20.25
CA ASP A 110 16.75 -2.97 20.15
C ASP A 110 15.93 -1.93 20.93
N ASN A 111 16.51 -1.45 22.02
CA ASN A 111 15.86 -0.53 22.95
C ASN A 111 16.19 0.95 22.67
N HIS A 112 17.00 1.27 21.65
CA HIS A 112 17.36 2.65 21.32
C HIS A 112 16.33 3.34 20.40
N SER A 113 15.41 2.58 19.82
CA SER A 113 14.50 3.03 18.76
C SER A 113 13.05 3.23 19.23
N GLU A 114 12.76 3.21 20.54
CA GLU A 114 11.39 3.16 21.05
C GLU A 114 10.51 4.37 20.63
N GLU A 115 11.08 5.58 20.57
CA GLU A 115 10.34 6.76 20.09
C GLU A 115 9.92 6.61 18.62
N HIS A 116 10.83 6.13 17.76
CA HIS A 116 10.56 5.88 16.35
C HIS A 116 9.52 4.76 16.16
N LEU A 117 9.61 3.70 16.99
CA LEU A 117 8.64 2.60 17.00
C LEU A 117 7.26 3.10 17.41
N GLN A 118 7.17 3.95 18.43
CA GLN A 118 5.90 4.51 18.87
C GLN A 118 5.26 5.41 17.80
N LEU A 119 6.05 6.28 17.15
CA LEU A 119 5.57 7.09 16.03
C LEU A 119 4.99 6.24 14.89
N LEU A 120 5.65 5.13 14.55
CA LEU A 120 5.16 4.21 13.53
C LEU A 120 3.84 3.52 13.96
N ARG A 121 3.73 3.09 15.23
CA ARG A 121 2.48 2.50 15.77
C ARG A 121 1.32 3.49 15.71
N ASP A 122 1.57 4.76 16.05
CA ASP A 122 0.55 5.81 16.01
C ASP A 122 0.09 6.08 14.58
N ALA A 123 1.03 6.16 13.62
CA ALA A 123 0.70 6.30 12.20
C ALA A 123 -0.14 5.13 11.66
N ILE A 124 0.14 3.90 12.09
CA ILE A 124 -0.66 2.71 11.73
C ILE A 124 -2.06 2.77 12.34
N ASN A 125 -2.22 3.29 13.57
CA ASN A 125 -3.52 3.49 14.19
C ASN A 125 -4.36 4.54 13.44
N ASP A 126 -3.75 5.66 13.04
CA ASP A 126 -4.42 6.68 12.23
C ASP A 126 -4.81 6.13 10.86
N PHE A 127 -3.91 5.38 10.21
CA PHE A 127 -4.17 4.69 8.95
C PHE A 127 -5.38 3.77 9.07
N LYS A 128 -5.51 3.01 10.16
CA LYS A 128 -6.63 2.09 10.37
C LYS A 128 -7.98 2.81 10.38
N SER A 129 -8.06 3.99 10.98
CA SER A 129 -9.29 4.80 10.96
C SER A 129 -9.66 5.22 9.55
N LEU A 130 -8.70 5.76 8.79
CA LEU A 130 -8.91 6.15 7.39
C LEU A 130 -9.26 4.95 6.49
N PHE A 131 -8.63 3.80 6.74
CA PHE A 131 -8.86 2.56 6.00
C PHE A 131 -10.31 2.08 6.14
N VAL A 132 -10.84 2.12 7.36
CA VAL A 132 -12.23 1.70 7.62
C VAL A 132 -13.22 2.59 6.86
N ASP A 133 -12.97 3.90 6.80
CA ASP A 133 -13.84 4.82 6.06
C ASP A 133 -13.71 4.64 4.54
N TRP A 134 -12.51 4.35 4.04
CA TRP A 134 -12.28 4.03 2.63
C TRP A 134 -13.03 2.76 2.18
N VAL A 135 -12.93 1.66 2.93
CA VAL A 135 -13.61 0.38 2.58
C VAL A 135 -15.14 0.52 2.57
N LYS A 136 -15.72 1.38 3.43
CA LYS A 136 -17.17 1.65 3.41
C LYS A 136 -17.65 2.28 2.10
N GLY A 137 -16.74 2.89 1.33
CA GLY A 137 -17.04 3.51 0.04
C GLY A 137 -17.09 2.52 -1.12
N PHE A 138 -16.76 1.25 -0.92
CA PHE A 138 -16.79 0.26 -2.00
C PHE A 138 -18.24 -0.09 -2.39
N ASP A 139 -18.50 -0.23 -3.68
CA ASP A 139 -19.81 -0.56 -4.23
C ASP A 139 -19.92 -2.07 -4.51
N PRO A 140 -20.69 -2.84 -3.73
CA PRO A 140 -20.85 -4.28 -3.94
C PRO A 140 -21.66 -4.66 -5.20
N SER A 141 -22.29 -3.69 -5.88
CA SER A 141 -23.03 -3.95 -7.10
C SER A 141 -22.12 -4.12 -8.32
N CYS A 142 -20.92 -3.53 -8.29
CA CYS A 142 -19.88 -3.68 -9.31
C CYS A 142 -18.97 -4.87 -8.98
N LYS A 143 -19.48 -6.09 -9.08
CA LYS A 143 -18.71 -7.31 -8.80
C LYS A 143 -18.70 -8.30 -9.97
N PHE A 144 -17.53 -8.80 -10.28
CA PHE A 144 -17.29 -9.92 -11.17
C PHE A 144 -16.95 -11.16 -10.35
N ASP A 145 -17.63 -12.28 -10.60
CA ASP A 145 -17.34 -13.54 -9.91
C ASP A 145 -16.05 -14.15 -10.44
N ASP A 146 -15.05 -14.24 -9.57
CA ASP A 146 -13.72 -14.80 -9.85
C ASP A 146 -13.63 -16.31 -9.61
N GLY A 147 -14.70 -16.93 -9.08
CA GLY A 147 -14.79 -18.36 -8.79
C GLY A 147 -14.16 -18.81 -7.46
N TRP A 148 -13.61 -17.91 -6.65
CA TRP A 148 -13.03 -18.25 -5.34
C TRP A 148 -14.04 -18.19 -4.19
N GLY A 149 -15.18 -17.53 -4.39
CA GLY A 149 -16.27 -17.46 -3.43
C GLY A 149 -15.97 -16.59 -2.20
N LEU A 150 -15.11 -15.59 -2.35
CA LEU A 150 -14.81 -14.59 -1.32
C LEU A 150 -15.56 -13.27 -1.60
N PHE A 151 -16.13 -12.71 -0.53
CA PHE A 151 -16.92 -11.46 -0.46
C PHE A 151 -18.34 -11.48 -1.04
#